data_AF-A0A831PT41-F1
#
_entry.id   AF-A0A831PT41-F1
#
_cell.length_a   1.000
_cell.length_b   1.000
_cell.length_c   1.000
_cell.angle_alpha   90.00
_cell.angle_beta   90.00
_cell.angle_gamma   90.00
#
_symmetry.space_group_name_H-M   'P 1'
#
loop_
_entity.id
_entity.type
_entity.pdbx_description
1 polymer ?
#
loop_
_entity_poly.entity_id
_entity_poly.type
_entity_poly.pdbx_seq_one_letter_code
_entity_poly.pdbx_strand_id
1 'polypeptide(L)'
;MLLDHIKGCVPLDGDTYDVPLQVATATARRLSLKQPPPKMGHPEKFGTPAQQRLYSAVNHVSPNRGIPPFLLLHVADHTDTTAQAHRLWAALDQAGIRAKLFGAEGTDHVKLDRDIGVAGDAATRELFAFMAECLR
;
A
#
# COMPACT_ATOMS: atom_id res chain seq x y z
N MET A 1 -0.43 -15.95 18.07
CA MET A 1 0.00 -16.50 16.77
C MET A 1 1.19 -15.69 16.33
N LEU A 2 2.36 -16.30 16.27
CA LEU A 2 3.60 -15.62 15.90
C LEU A 2 3.75 -15.66 14.37
N LEU A 3 4.15 -14.56 13.75
CA LEU A 3 4.31 -14.42 12.30
C LEU A 3 5.74 -14.80 11.85
N ASP A 4 6.44 -15.63 12.61
CA ASP A 4 7.90 -15.86 12.52
C ASP A 4 8.36 -16.48 11.19
N HIS A 5 7.43 -17.07 10.44
CA HIS A 5 7.68 -17.64 9.11
C HIS A 5 7.57 -16.60 7.98
N ILE A 6 7.01 -15.42 8.23
CA ILE A 6 6.94 -14.32 7.26
C ILE A 6 8.17 -13.45 7.45
N LYS A 7 9.06 -13.43 6.45
CA LYS A 7 10.34 -12.70 6.53
C LYS A 7 10.25 -11.24 6.05
N GLY A 8 9.24 -10.93 5.25
CA GLY A 8 9.00 -9.60 4.72
C GLY A 8 7.62 -9.52 4.07
N CYS A 9 7.11 -8.31 3.91
CA CYS A 9 5.88 -8.03 3.18
C CYS A 9 6.17 -7.00 2.08
N VAL A 10 5.71 -7.29 0.85
CA VAL A 10 5.87 -6.37 -0.28
C VAL A 10 4.50 -6.13 -0.90
N PRO A 11 3.73 -5.14 -0.42
CA PRO A 11 2.54 -4.69 -1.12
C PRO A 11 2.90 -3.97 -2.43
N LEU A 12 2.19 -4.28 -3.52
CA LEU A 12 2.38 -3.68 -4.83
C LEU A 12 1.21 -2.73 -5.14
N ASP A 13 1.50 -1.43 -5.11
CA ASP A 13 0.61 -0.34 -5.53
C ASP A 13 -0.81 -0.40 -4.92
N GLY A 14 -0.87 -0.63 -3.61
CA GLY A 14 -2.14 -0.65 -2.88
C GLY A 14 -2.72 0.75 -2.66
N ASP A 15 -4.05 0.86 -2.75
CA ASP A 15 -4.78 2.13 -2.72
C ASP A 15 -5.67 2.30 -1.47
N THR A 16 -5.67 1.35 -0.53
CA THR A 16 -6.71 1.23 0.51
C THR A 16 -6.17 0.81 1.89
N TYR A 17 -4.95 1.21 2.25
CA TYR A 17 -4.40 0.95 3.60
C TYR A 17 -5.13 1.76 4.68
N ASP A 18 -5.55 2.98 4.37
CA ASP A 18 -6.48 3.82 5.12
C ASP A 18 -7.76 4.01 4.28
N VAL A 19 -8.75 3.14 4.53
CA VAL A 19 -9.97 3.05 3.73
C VAL A 19 -10.84 4.31 3.84
N PRO A 20 -11.10 4.89 5.04
CA PRO A 20 -11.83 6.15 5.14
C PRO A 20 -11.19 7.27 4.32
N LEU A 21 -9.85 7.38 4.36
CA LEU A 21 -9.13 8.35 3.54
C LEU A 21 -9.37 8.10 2.06
N GLN A 22 -9.25 6.86 1.58
CA GLN A 22 -9.45 6.56 0.15
C GLN A 22 -10.89 6.83 -0.30
N VAL A 23 -11.88 6.49 0.53
CA VAL A 23 -13.29 6.79 0.26
C VAL A 23 -13.50 8.30 0.11
N ALA A 24 -12.95 9.10 1.03
CA ALA A 24 -13.07 10.56 1.00
C ALA A 24 -12.38 11.15 -0.24
N THR A 25 -11.13 10.75 -0.51
CA THR A 25 -10.33 11.21 -1.66
C THR A 25 -11.00 10.86 -2.98
N ALA A 26 -11.44 9.61 -3.17
CA ALA A 26 -12.10 9.18 -4.39
C ALA A 26 -13.44 9.92 -4.62
N THR A 27 -14.21 10.14 -3.55
CA THR A 27 -15.46 10.92 -3.60
C THR A 27 -15.17 12.37 -4.01
N ALA A 28 -14.21 13.02 -3.35
CA ALA A 28 -13.84 14.41 -3.63
C ALA A 28 -13.33 14.59 -5.06
N ARG A 29 -12.47 13.69 -5.56
CA ARG A 29 -12.00 13.70 -6.95
C ARG A 29 -13.14 13.60 -7.95
N ARG A 30 -14.10 12.71 -7.73
CA ARG A 30 -15.24 12.57 -8.66
C ARG A 30 -16.12 13.83 -8.66
N LEU A 31 -16.37 14.40 -7.48
CA LEU A 31 -17.13 15.65 -7.35
C LEU A 31 -16.42 16.81 -8.09
N SER A 32 -15.10 16.95 -7.94
CA SER A 32 -14.35 18.01 -8.64
C SER A 32 -14.36 17.83 -10.15
N LEU A 33 -14.36 16.58 -10.63
CA LEU A 33 -14.46 16.23 -12.04
C LEU A 33 -15.90 16.17 -12.57
N LYS A 34 -16.91 16.53 -11.76
CA LYS A 34 -18.35 16.43 -12.08
C LYS A 34 -18.77 15.04 -12.58
N GLN A 35 -18.12 14.00 -12.08
CA GLN A 35 -18.42 12.61 -12.42
C GLN A 35 -19.52 12.08 -11.50
N PRO A 36 -20.44 11.25 -12.02
CA PRO A 36 -21.43 10.60 -11.17
C PRO A 36 -20.75 9.63 -10.18
N PRO A 37 -21.43 9.31 -9.07
CA PRO A 37 -21.01 8.23 -8.19
C PRO A 37 -20.82 6.93 -8.99
N PRO A 38 -19.76 6.15 -8.71
CA PRO A 38 -19.57 4.87 -9.36
C PRO A 38 -20.65 3.87 -8.90
N LYS A 39 -20.98 2.88 -9.73
CA LYS A 39 -21.91 1.80 -9.33
C LYS A 39 -21.34 0.89 -8.23
N MET A 40 -20.02 0.70 -8.20
CA MET A 40 -19.29 -0.16 -7.26
C MET A 40 -17.97 0.51 -6.87
N GLY A 41 -18.05 1.65 -6.20
CA GLY A 41 -16.89 2.39 -5.69
C GLY A 41 -16.41 1.89 -4.33
N HIS A 42 -15.48 2.66 -3.74
CA HIS A 42 -14.97 2.35 -2.40
C HIS A 42 -16.08 2.25 -1.33
N PRO A 43 -17.10 3.14 -1.27
CA PRO A 43 -18.18 3.01 -0.29
C PRO A 43 -18.91 1.67 -0.38
N GLU A 44 -19.25 1.24 -1.60
CA GLU A 44 -19.98 -0.01 -1.83
C GLU A 44 -19.11 -1.24 -1.52
N LYS A 45 -17.80 -1.17 -1.81
CA LYS A 45 -16.84 -2.25 -1.53
C LYS A 45 -16.58 -2.44 -0.03
N PHE A 46 -16.40 -1.34 0.71
CA PHE A 46 -15.94 -1.40 2.11
C PHE A 46 -17.05 -1.19 3.14
N GLY A 47 -18.24 -0.79 2.70
CA GLY A 47 -19.43 -0.68 3.54
C GLY A 47 -19.39 0.52 4.49
N THR A 48 -19.92 0.32 5.70
CA THR A 48 -20.12 1.35 6.71
C THR A 48 -18.80 1.97 7.20
N PRO A 49 -18.80 3.19 7.78
CA PRO A 49 -17.59 3.77 8.36
C PRO A 49 -16.91 2.90 9.44
N ALA A 50 -17.70 2.11 10.18
CA ALA A 50 -17.15 1.15 11.14
C ALA A 50 -16.39 0.02 10.43
N GLN A 51 -16.93 -0.51 9.35
CA GLN A 51 -16.27 -1.52 8.51
C GLN A 51 -15.02 -0.95 7.84
N GLN A 52 -15.09 0.26 7.27
CA GLN A 52 -13.92 0.92 6.68
C GLN A 52 -12.76 1.05 7.68
N ARG A 53 -13.03 1.48 8.91
CA ARG A 53 -12.01 1.52 9.97
C ARG A 53 -11.49 0.13 10.32
N LEU A 54 -12.37 -0.87 10.42
CA LEU A 54 -11.98 -2.24 10.69
C LEU A 54 -11.09 -2.83 9.59
N TYR A 55 -11.34 -2.49 8.32
CA TYR A 55 -10.59 -3.03 7.18
C TYR A 55 -9.32 -2.25 6.84
N SER A 56 -9.10 -1.10 7.48
CA SER A 56 -7.90 -0.28 7.26
C SER A 56 -6.68 -0.94 7.90
N ALA A 57 -5.72 -1.37 7.07
CA ALA A 57 -4.47 -1.99 7.51
C ALA A 57 -3.71 -1.13 8.53
N VAL A 58 -3.74 0.21 8.37
CA VAL A 58 -3.06 1.15 9.29
C VAL A 58 -3.54 1.03 10.74
N ASN A 59 -4.79 0.63 10.96
CA ASN A 59 -5.36 0.47 12.31
C ASN A 59 -4.94 -0.85 12.98
N HIS A 60 -4.27 -1.74 12.24
CA HIS A 60 -3.76 -3.01 12.75
C HIS A 60 -2.24 -2.98 12.99
N VAL A 61 -1.57 -1.88 12.65
CA VAL A 61 -0.15 -1.72 12.93
C VAL A 61 0.06 -1.36 14.39
N SER A 62 0.85 -2.16 15.11
CA SER A 62 1.28 -1.84 16.47
C SER A 62 2.60 -2.53 16.81
N PRO A 63 3.36 -2.00 17.79
CA PRO A 63 4.58 -2.65 18.29
C PRO A 63 4.30 -4.07 18.80
N ASN A 64 5.36 -4.90 18.83
CA ASN A 64 5.36 -6.23 19.47
C ASN A 64 4.33 -7.24 18.93
N ARG A 65 3.82 -7.05 17.70
CA ARG A 65 2.92 -8.00 17.02
C ARG A 65 3.63 -9.00 16.11
N GLY A 66 4.96 -8.96 16.03
CA GLY A 66 5.73 -9.77 15.08
C GLY A 66 5.50 -9.37 13.62
N ILE A 67 5.06 -8.14 13.35
CA ILE A 67 4.88 -7.64 11.98
C ILE A 67 6.26 -7.60 11.31
N PRO A 68 6.43 -8.24 10.14
CA PRO A 68 7.73 -8.31 9.48
C PRO A 68 8.09 -6.95 8.86
N PRO A 69 9.33 -6.77 8.36
CA PRO A 69 9.69 -5.60 7.58
C PRO A 69 8.87 -5.45 6.29
N PHE A 70 8.73 -4.22 5.80
CA PHE A 70 7.98 -3.89 4.59
C PHE A 70 8.85 -3.24 3.51
N LEU A 71 8.57 -3.59 2.25
CA LEU A 71 8.89 -2.77 1.07
C LEU A 71 7.57 -2.36 0.43
N LEU A 72 7.26 -1.08 0.48
CA LEU A 72 6.03 -0.49 -0.05
C LEU A 72 6.32 0.03 -1.46
N LEU A 73 5.94 -0.76 -2.46
CA LEU A 73 6.02 -0.36 -3.87
C LEU A 73 4.76 0.40 -4.26
N HIS A 74 4.92 1.55 -4.90
CA HIS A 74 3.80 2.30 -5.50
C HIS A 74 4.23 2.90 -6.83
N VAL A 75 3.28 3.26 -7.67
CA VAL A 75 3.57 4.05 -8.88
C VAL A 75 3.85 5.49 -8.45
N ALA A 76 5.01 6.04 -8.83
CA ALA A 76 5.44 7.38 -8.38
C ALA A 76 4.43 8.48 -8.79
N ASP A 77 3.92 8.39 -10.02
CA ASP A 77 3.00 9.38 -10.60
C ASP A 77 1.52 9.17 -10.21
N HIS A 78 1.19 8.12 -9.45
CA HIS A 78 -0.18 7.84 -9.04
C HIS A 78 -0.46 8.37 -7.63
N THR A 79 -1.08 9.55 -7.55
CA THR A 79 -1.23 10.32 -6.30
C THR A 79 -1.94 9.57 -5.18
N ASP A 80 -2.99 8.79 -5.47
CA ASP A 80 -3.74 8.05 -4.46
C ASP A 80 -2.90 6.94 -3.81
N THR A 81 -2.24 6.11 -4.62
CA THR A 81 -1.46 4.97 -4.09
C THR A 81 -0.17 5.46 -3.44
N THR A 82 0.43 6.54 -3.94
CA THR A 82 1.52 7.26 -3.24
C THR A 82 1.07 7.71 -1.85
N ALA A 83 -0.06 8.41 -1.74
CA ALA A 83 -0.55 8.88 -0.44
C ALA A 83 -0.83 7.72 0.53
N GLN A 84 -1.38 6.62 0.03
CA GLN A 84 -1.67 5.42 0.82
C GLN A 84 -0.39 4.69 1.26
N ALA A 85 0.59 4.55 0.37
CA ALA A 85 1.88 3.97 0.70
C ALA A 85 2.58 4.78 1.82
N HIS A 86 2.61 6.11 1.70
CA HIS A 86 3.12 6.99 2.76
C HIS A 86 2.34 6.86 4.07
N ARG A 87 1.02 6.70 4.00
CA ARG A 87 0.17 6.52 5.17
C ARG A 87 0.49 5.23 5.93
N LEU A 88 0.67 4.11 5.21
CA LEU A 88 1.08 2.84 5.81
C LEU A 88 2.52 2.88 6.33
N TRP A 89 3.44 3.48 5.57
CA TRP A 89 4.82 3.67 6.00
C TRP A 89 4.89 4.41 7.33
N ALA A 90 4.17 5.53 7.47
CA ALA A 90 4.17 6.31 8.70
C ALA A 90 3.64 5.52 9.90
N ALA A 91 2.60 4.69 9.70
CA ALA A 91 2.09 3.83 10.77
C ALA A 91 3.12 2.77 11.20
N LEU A 92 3.83 2.16 10.24
CA LEU A 92 4.90 1.18 10.50
C LEU A 92 6.08 1.83 11.23
N ASP A 93 6.53 2.99 10.76
CA ASP A 93 7.64 3.76 11.34
C ASP A 93 7.34 4.16 12.79
N GLN A 94 6.14 4.71 13.06
CA GLN A 94 5.69 5.05 14.42
C GLN A 94 5.63 3.83 15.36
N ALA A 95 5.38 2.64 14.82
CA ALA A 95 5.38 1.39 15.58
C ALA A 95 6.77 0.74 15.71
N GLY A 96 7.83 1.37 15.18
CA GLY A 96 9.19 0.84 15.18
C GLY A 96 9.40 -0.35 14.24
N ILE A 97 8.53 -0.52 13.25
CA ILE A 97 8.59 -1.60 12.27
C ILE A 97 9.33 -1.10 11.03
N ARG A 98 10.39 -1.80 10.64
CA ARG A 98 11.21 -1.44 9.49
C ARG A 98 10.37 -1.42 8.20
N ALA A 99 10.31 -0.27 7.54
CA ALA A 99 9.62 -0.13 6.26
C ALA A 99 10.41 0.77 5.31
N LYS A 100 10.47 0.38 4.03
CA LYS A 100 11.02 1.17 2.93
C LYS A 100 9.91 1.54 1.96
N LEU A 101 9.90 2.78 1.47
CA LEU A 101 9.07 3.23 0.35
C LEU A 101 9.88 3.25 -0.93
N PHE A 102 9.27 2.84 -2.03
CA PHE A 102 9.84 3.02 -3.37
C PHE A 102 8.74 3.35 -4.38
N GLY A 103 8.83 4.56 -4.95
CA GLY A 103 8.00 5.01 -6.06
C GLY A 103 8.61 4.56 -7.39
N ALA A 104 7.97 3.64 -8.07
CA ALA A 104 8.37 3.20 -9.41
C ALA A 104 7.99 4.28 -10.44
N GLU A 105 8.98 4.79 -11.16
CA GLU A 105 8.81 5.79 -12.23
C GLU A 105 8.52 5.11 -13.59
N GLY A 106 7.90 5.85 -14.51
CA GLY A 106 7.69 5.38 -15.89
C GLY A 106 6.84 4.12 -16.01
N THR A 107 5.94 3.89 -15.05
CA THR A 107 5.08 2.70 -14.96
C THR A 107 3.63 3.09 -14.67
N ASP A 108 2.76 2.10 -14.65
CA ASP A 108 1.37 2.18 -14.20
C ASP A 108 1.03 0.94 -13.34
N HIS A 109 -0.17 0.90 -12.78
CA HIS A 109 -0.62 -0.20 -11.90
C HIS A 109 -0.43 -1.59 -12.52
N VAL A 110 -0.79 -1.74 -13.80
CA VAL A 110 -0.73 -3.02 -14.51
C VAL A 110 0.70 -3.34 -14.93
N LYS A 111 1.45 -2.33 -15.38
CA LYS A 111 2.85 -2.49 -15.79
C LYS A 111 3.73 -2.86 -14.61
N LEU A 112 3.54 -2.27 -13.43
CA LEU A 112 4.29 -2.62 -12.23
C LEU A 112 4.07 -4.08 -11.81
N ASP A 113 2.81 -4.52 -11.76
CA ASP A 113 2.47 -5.92 -11.44
C ASP A 113 3.03 -6.90 -12.47
N ARG A 114 2.92 -6.59 -13.76
CA ARG A 114 3.42 -7.45 -14.83
C ARG A 114 4.95 -7.54 -14.86
N ASP A 115 5.64 -6.43 -14.66
CA ASP A 115 7.09 -6.33 -14.89
C ASP A 115 7.91 -6.69 -13.64
N ILE A 116 7.27 -6.87 -12.46
CA ILE A 116 7.99 -7.33 -11.27
C ILE A 116 8.61 -8.71 -11.52
N GLY A 117 9.91 -8.85 -11.25
CA GLY A 117 10.70 -10.04 -11.57
C GLY A 117 11.41 -9.99 -12.93
N VAL A 118 11.13 -8.99 -13.78
CA VAL A 118 11.83 -8.81 -15.07
C VAL A 118 13.24 -8.25 -14.83
N ALA A 119 14.23 -8.84 -15.50
CA ALA A 119 15.61 -8.37 -15.40
C ALA A 119 15.74 -6.91 -15.89
N GLY A 120 16.38 -6.07 -15.08
CA GLY A 120 16.61 -4.66 -15.41
C GLY A 120 15.47 -3.71 -15.00
N ASP A 121 14.32 -4.22 -14.54
CA ASP A 121 13.28 -3.39 -13.94
C ASP A 121 13.73 -2.81 -12.58
N ALA A 122 13.34 -1.57 -12.29
CA ALA A 122 13.77 -0.87 -11.09
C ALA A 122 13.12 -1.41 -9.82
N ALA A 123 11.81 -1.69 -9.86
CA ALA A 123 11.09 -2.25 -8.71
C ALA A 123 11.59 -3.68 -8.40
N THR A 124 11.97 -4.44 -9.42
CA THR A 124 12.58 -5.77 -9.28
C THR A 124 13.93 -5.71 -8.57
N ARG A 125 14.80 -4.75 -8.90
CA ARG A 125 16.06 -4.55 -8.19
C ARG A 125 15.83 -4.26 -6.71
N GLU A 126 14.86 -3.40 -6.41
CA GLU A 126 14.49 -3.04 -5.05
C GLU A 126 13.91 -4.21 -4.25
N LEU A 127 13.04 -5.01 -4.89
CA LEU A 127 12.51 -6.24 -4.33
C LEU A 127 13.65 -7.20 -3.94
N PHE A 128 14.60 -7.47 -4.83
CA PHE A 128 15.69 -8.39 -4.54
C PHE A 128 16.66 -7.86 -3.49
N ALA A 129 16.94 -6.55 -3.48
CA ALA A 129 17.74 -5.93 -2.41
C ALA A 129 17.06 -6.12 -1.05
N PHE A 130 15.75 -5.82 -0.96
CA PHE A 130 14.97 -6.02 0.26
C PHE A 130 14.92 -7.49 0.70
N MET A 131 14.72 -8.42 -0.24
CA MET A 131 14.74 -9.86 0.07
C MET A 131 16.09 -10.31 0.63
N ALA A 132 17.20 -9.83 0.04
CA ALA A 132 18.55 -10.13 0.51
C ALA A 132 18.84 -9.58 1.91
N GLU A 133 18.13 -8.55 2.37
CA GLU A 133 18.18 -8.07 3.76
C GLU A 133 17.33 -8.93 4.70
N CYS A 134 16.16 -9.38 4.24
CA CYS A 134 15.21 -10.15 5.05
C CYS A 134 15.60 -11.63 5.25
N LEU A 135 16.42 -12.18 4.35
CA LEU A 135 16.81 -13.60 4.33
C LEU A 135 18.22 -13.86 4.91
N ARG A 136 18.80 -12.88 5.59
CA ARG A 136 20.08 -13.06 6.29
C ARG A 136 19.94 -13.88 7.56
#